data_AF-A0A842MYJ6-F1
#
_entry.id   AF-A0A842MYJ6-F1
#
_cell.length_a   1.000
_cell.length_b   1.000
_cell.length_c   1.000
_cell.angle_alpha   90.00
_cell.angle_beta   90.00
_cell.angle_gamma   90.00
#
_symmetry.space_group_name_H-M   'P 1'
#
loop_
_entity.id
_entity.type
_entity.pdbx_description
1 polymer ?
#
loop_
_entity_poly.entity_id
_entity_poly.type
_entity_poly.pdbx_seq_one_letter_code
_entity_poly.pdbx_strand_id
1 'polypeptide(L)'
;MHLGVILLAGVMSSYEKFKSKYLQFDDSLEHIIDQYLVWVNDDKYMILGKKKEIDFEYFAVKCSKRGNDVYRKRVSTRFNEVLFGVDDLRFFNRKERGGQKKTRALFVTLTCDTKLCSWEEARNRVSNDFNRFMANVRKGFGGVSCVRVYEASSRGYPHIHCILLFDSFEFNVFRGQRGKFRIKSKSVFERYWHSFIDVQGMDCIGGGLGYLRKYLLKGCDAERADSKGLLTLALTWAFRKRAFSISGKSHRILNELSEEDDLDEDGQGPGSVFVVIGFVSARLVGLEPDVWFKQLDVKWVRKWVFGDTVGYGEEKTKGV
;
A
#
# COMPACT_ATOMS: atom_id res chain seq x y z
N MET A 1 -35.12 -3.75 -9.87
CA MET A 1 -34.12 -4.60 -10.56
C MET A 1 -33.37 -3.89 -11.70
N HIS A 2 -33.93 -2.88 -12.36
CA HIS A 2 -33.24 -2.17 -13.47
C HIS A 2 -32.16 -1.14 -13.08
N LEU A 3 -32.17 -0.59 -11.85
CA LEU A 3 -31.13 0.36 -11.41
C LEU A 3 -29.73 -0.25 -11.27
N GLY A 4 -29.64 -1.54 -10.89
CA GLY A 4 -28.35 -2.19 -10.60
C GLY A 4 -27.52 -2.52 -11.84
N VAL A 5 -28.17 -2.75 -12.98
CA VAL A 5 -27.51 -3.20 -14.23
C VAL A 5 -26.90 -2.02 -14.99
N ILE A 6 -27.53 -0.84 -14.94
CA ILE A 6 -27.07 0.37 -15.65
C ILE A 6 -25.81 0.97 -14.99
N LEU A 7 -25.73 0.93 -13.65
CA LEU A 7 -24.56 1.40 -12.90
C LEU A 7 -23.30 0.54 -13.15
N LEU A 8 -23.45 -0.78 -13.27
CA LEU A 8 -22.33 -1.70 -13.51
C LEU A 8 -21.70 -1.53 -14.90
N ALA A 9 -22.50 -1.29 -15.94
CA ALA A 9 -22.00 -1.11 -17.31
C ALA A 9 -21.19 0.20 -17.49
N GLY A 10 -21.57 1.28 -16.81
CA GLY A 10 -20.84 2.56 -16.84
C GLY A 10 -19.48 2.52 -16.12
N VAL A 11 -19.37 1.75 -15.04
CA VAL A 11 -18.14 1.65 -14.22
C VAL A 11 -17.02 0.92 -14.97
N MET A 12 -17.34 -0.15 -15.71
CA MET A 12 -16.36 -0.92 -16.51
C MET A 12 -15.76 -0.09 -17.66
N SER A 13 -16.57 0.76 -18.29
CA SER A 13 -16.15 1.71 -19.36
C SER A 13 -15.12 2.74 -18.87
N SER A 14 -15.21 3.19 -17.61
CA SER A 14 -14.28 4.20 -17.06
C SER A 14 -12.88 3.64 -16.78
N TYR A 15 -12.76 2.35 -16.44
CA TYR A 15 -11.48 1.73 -16.08
C TYR A 15 -10.57 1.52 -17.29
N GLU A 16 -11.12 1.03 -18.42
CA GLU A 16 -10.33 0.89 -19.65
C GLU A 16 -9.97 2.25 -20.26
N LYS A 17 -10.88 3.24 -20.18
CA LYS A 17 -10.57 4.64 -20.53
C LYS A 17 -9.50 5.25 -19.63
N PHE A 18 -9.49 4.91 -18.34
CA PHE A 18 -8.44 5.33 -17.41
C PHE A 18 -7.08 4.75 -17.82
N LYS A 19 -7.00 3.45 -18.17
CA LYS A 19 -5.77 2.84 -18.67
C LYS A 19 -5.28 3.51 -19.96
N SER A 20 -6.16 3.72 -20.93
CA SER A 20 -5.77 4.32 -22.22
C SER A 20 -5.35 5.78 -22.10
N LYS A 21 -5.85 6.50 -21.09
CA LYS A 21 -5.56 7.93 -20.87
C LYS A 21 -4.26 8.19 -20.10
N TYR A 22 -3.82 7.28 -19.23
CA TYR A 22 -2.70 7.53 -18.31
C TYR A 22 -1.52 6.54 -18.42
N LEU A 23 -1.63 5.46 -19.19
CA LEU A 23 -0.58 4.45 -19.31
C LEU A 23 -0.32 4.10 -20.78
N GLN A 24 0.47 4.93 -21.46
CA GLN A 24 1.10 4.56 -22.74
C GLN A 24 2.57 4.19 -22.43
N PHE A 25 2.95 2.94 -22.69
CA PHE A 25 4.21 2.37 -22.19
C PHE A 25 5.46 2.72 -23.05
N ASP A 26 5.54 3.94 -23.58
CA ASP A 26 6.73 4.47 -24.29
C ASP A 26 7.35 5.69 -23.57
N ASP A 27 6.98 5.87 -22.30
CA ASP A 27 7.23 7.09 -21.54
C ASP A 27 8.58 7.03 -20.79
N SER A 28 9.36 8.10 -20.89
CA SER A 28 10.53 8.32 -20.04
C SER A 28 10.15 8.33 -18.55
N LEU A 29 11.13 8.13 -17.66
CA LEU A 29 10.89 8.21 -16.21
C LEU A 29 10.27 9.57 -15.80
N GLU A 30 10.65 10.65 -16.48
CA GLU A 30 10.11 11.99 -16.27
C GLU A 30 8.63 12.05 -16.67
N HIS A 31 8.29 11.54 -17.84
CA HIS A 31 6.90 11.53 -18.30
C HIS A 31 6.00 10.70 -17.36
N ILE A 32 6.48 9.57 -16.84
CA ILE A 32 5.74 8.77 -15.85
C ILE A 32 5.49 9.57 -14.56
N ILE A 33 6.47 10.37 -14.12
CA ILE A 33 6.31 11.26 -12.97
C ILE A 33 5.26 12.33 -13.26
N ASP A 34 5.30 12.95 -14.44
CA ASP A 34 4.34 14.00 -14.82
C ASP A 34 2.90 13.47 -14.86
N GLN A 35 2.67 12.31 -15.49
CA GLN A 35 1.36 11.66 -15.50
C GLN A 35 0.89 11.28 -14.10
N TYR A 36 1.82 10.78 -13.26
CA TYR A 36 1.53 10.49 -11.87
C TYR A 36 1.12 11.74 -11.08
N LEU A 37 1.81 12.86 -11.27
CA LEU A 37 1.52 14.13 -10.59
C LEU A 37 0.16 14.68 -11.01
N VAL A 38 -0.17 14.66 -12.30
CA VAL A 38 -1.50 15.03 -12.79
C VAL A 38 -2.57 14.16 -12.13
N TRP A 39 -2.34 12.85 -12.09
CA TRP A 39 -3.28 11.90 -11.48
C TRP A 39 -3.45 12.09 -9.97
N VAL A 40 -2.35 12.25 -9.21
CA VAL A 40 -2.40 12.34 -7.75
C VAL A 40 -2.93 13.70 -7.27
N ASN A 41 -2.74 14.77 -8.03
CA ASN A 41 -3.23 16.11 -7.67
C ASN A 41 -4.70 16.36 -8.05
N ASP A 42 -5.29 15.57 -8.96
CA ASP A 42 -6.73 15.68 -9.31
C ASP A 42 -7.61 14.97 -8.29
N ASP A 43 -7.85 15.59 -7.13
CA ASP A 43 -8.63 14.98 -6.05
C ASP A 43 -9.99 14.47 -6.53
N LYS A 44 -10.22 13.17 -6.29
CA LYS A 44 -11.44 12.46 -6.64
C LYS A 44 -12.20 12.08 -5.39
N TYR A 45 -13.52 12.14 -5.47
CA TYR A 45 -14.43 11.68 -4.45
C TYR A 45 -15.29 10.56 -4.99
N MET A 46 -15.44 9.51 -4.19
CA MET A 46 -16.41 8.45 -4.38
C MET A 46 -17.73 8.89 -3.76
N ILE A 47 -18.80 8.88 -4.55
CA ILE A 47 -20.14 9.20 -4.07
C ILE A 47 -20.82 7.90 -3.63
N LEU A 48 -21.18 7.83 -2.36
CA LEU A 48 -21.88 6.70 -1.74
C LEU A 48 -23.32 7.09 -1.42
N GLY A 49 -24.26 6.21 -1.74
CA GLY A 49 -25.64 6.30 -1.27
C GLY A 49 -25.91 5.28 -0.17
N LYS A 50 -26.43 5.72 0.96
CA LYS A 50 -26.93 4.86 2.04
C LYS A 50 -28.45 4.88 2.01
N LYS A 51 -29.06 3.71 1.85
CA LYS A 51 -30.52 3.58 1.93
C LYS A 51 -30.98 3.75 3.39
N LYS A 52 -31.94 4.64 3.62
CA LYS A 52 -32.79 4.69 4.82
C LYS A 52 -34.15 4.04 4.52
N GLU A 53 -35.01 3.94 5.53
CA GLU A 53 -36.36 3.38 5.38
C GLU A 53 -37.17 4.09 4.27
N ILE A 54 -37.03 5.41 4.14
CA ILE A 54 -37.86 6.24 3.26
C ILE A 54 -37.05 7.01 2.20
N ASP A 55 -35.76 7.27 2.40
CA ASP A 55 -34.92 8.06 1.48
C ASP A 55 -33.48 7.56 1.40
N PHE A 56 -32.61 8.27 0.67
CA PHE A 56 -31.19 8.03 0.60
C PHE A 56 -30.39 9.18 1.22
N GLU A 57 -29.38 8.84 2.01
CA GLU A 57 -28.30 9.77 2.33
C GLU A 57 -27.14 9.59 1.35
N TYR A 58 -26.52 10.69 0.97
CA TYR A 58 -25.38 10.67 0.08
C TYR A 58 -24.14 11.24 0.73
N PHE A 59 -22.99 10.62 0.45
CA PHE A 59 -21.71 11.00 1.03
C PHE A 59 -20.67 11.09 -0.07
N ALA A 60 -19.86 12.15 -0.04
CA ALA A 60 -18.61 12.24 -0.77
C ALA A 60 -17.48 11.75 0.13
N VAL A 61 -16.73 10.75 -0.33
CA VAL A 61 -15.56 10.21 0.37
C VAL A 61 -14.33 10.38 -0.51
N LYS A 62 -13.32 11.10 -0.04
CA LYS A 62 -12.09 11.35 -0.80
C LYS A 62 -11.40 10.03 -1.13
N CYS A 63 -11.07 9.84 -2.41
CA CYS A 63 -10.43 8.64 -2.90
C CYS A 63 -8.99 8.55 -2.36
N SER A 64 -8.62 7.37 -1.88
CA SER A 64 -7.27 7.07 -1.40
C SER A 64 -6.30 6.82 -2.57
N LYS A 65 -5.86 7.89 -3.25
CA LYS A 65 -4.87 7.81 -4.33
C LYS A 65 -3.46 7.72 -3.75
N ARG A 66 -2.62 6.84 -4.30
CA ARG A 66 -1.22 6.67 -3.87
C ARG A 66 -0.49 8.01 -3.81
N GLY A 67 0.00 8.36 -2.63
CA GLY A 67 0.73 9.60 -2.37
C GLY A 67 -0.12 10.75 -1.85
N ASN A 68 -1.46 10.67 -1.88
CA ASN A 68 -2.29 11.68 -1.25
C ASN A 68 -2.42 11.48 0.27
N ASP A 69 -2.95 12.49 0.93
CA ASP A 69 -3.21 12.56 2.36
C ASP A 69 -3.99 11.36 2.94
N VAL A 70 -5.10 10.95 2.30
CA VAL A 70 -5.91 9.80 2.72
C VAL A 70 -5.09 8.51 2.64
N TYR A 71 -4.37 8.31 1.52
CA TYR A 71 -3.51 7.16 1.32
C TYR A 71 -2.38 7.10 2.36
N ARG A 72 -1.68 8.22 2.58
CA ARG A 72 -0.62 8.35 3.57
C ARG A 72 -1.12 7.94 4.96
N LYS A 73 -2.27 8.45 5.38
CA LYS A 73 -2.85 8.11 6.68
C LYS A 73 -3.20 6.62 6.77
N ARG A 74 -3.84 6.05 5.75
CA ARG A 74 -4.19 4.63 5.73
C ARG A 74 -2.95 3.73 5.77
N VAL A 75 -1.95 4.03 4.95
CA VAL A 75 -0.68 3.29 4.91
C VAL A 75 0.06 3.39 6.24
N SER A 76 0.17 4.59 6.81
CA SER A 76 0.85 4.77 8.09
C SER A 76 0.12 4.08 9.23
N THR A 77 -1.22 4.14 9.27
CA THR A 77 -2.02 3.51 10.33
C THR A 77 -1.83 1.99 10.29
N ARG A 78 -2.04 1.38 9.11
CA ARG A 78 -1.85 -0.06 8.93
C ARG A 78 -0.42 -0.54 9.21
N PHE A 79 0.58 0.28 8.91
CA PHE A 79 1.97 -0.08 9.23
C PHE A 79 2.29 0.10 10.72
N ASN A 80 1.67 1.07 11.39
CA ASN A 80 1.85 1.28 12.83
C ASN A 80 1.19 0.19 13.67
N GLU A 81 0.01 -0.31 13.28
CA GLU A 81 -0.63 -1.47 13.91
C GLU A 81 0.34 -2.66 13.99
N VAL A 82 1.12 -2.87 12.93
CA VAL A 82 2.13 -3.92 12.81
C VAL A 82 3.37 -3.65 13.67
N LEU A 83 3.69 -2.37 13.92
CA LEU A 83 4.83 -1.97 14.75
C LEU A 83 4.54 -2.18 16.24
N PHE A 84 3.38 -1.69 16.70
CA PHE A 84 3.03 -1.69 18.12
C PHE A 84 2.94 -3.11 18.71
N GLY A 85 2.53 -4.10 17.92
CA GLY A 85 2.44 -5.49 18.39
C GLY A 85 3.78 -6.19 18.61
N VAL A 86 4.94 -5.60 18.27
CA VAL A 86 6.23 -6.31 18.33
C VAL A 86 7.45 -5.50 18.75
N ASP A 87 7.26 -4.29 19.26
CA ASP A 87 8.39 -3.41 19.58
C ASP A 87 9.37 -4.00 20.63
N ASP A 88 8.95 -5.01 21.41
CA ASP A 88 9.76 -5.63 22.45
C ASP A 88 10.52 -6.90 22.06
N LEU A 89 10.29 -7.48 20.87
CA LEU A 89 10.97 -8.72 20.50
C LEU A 89 12.46 -8.46 20.16
N ARG A 90 13.33 -8.74 21.14
CA ARG A 90 14.80 -8.66 21.05
C ARG A 90 15.39 -10.05 20.85
N PHE A 91 16.37 -10.16 19.94
CA PHE A 91 17.09 -11.40 19.66
C PHE A 91 18.43 -11.46 20.39
N PHE A 92 19.12 -10.33 20.55
CA PHE A 92 20.36 -10.25 21.30
C PHE A 92 20.68 -8.80 21.72
N ASN A 93 21.54 -8.64 22.72
CA ASN A 93 22.00 -7.32 23.14
C ASN A 93 23.15 -6.81 22.25
N ARG A 94 22.94 -5.68 21.55
CA ARG A 94 23.95 -5.06 20.68
C ARG A 94 25.21 -4.60 21.43
N LYS A 95 25.09 -4.17 22.70
CA LYS A 95 26.18 -3.59 23.50
C LYS A 95 27.04 -4.65 24.19
N GLU A 96 26.49 -5.83 24.42
CA GLU A 96 27.19 -6.95 25.05
C GLU A 96 28.46 -7.31 24.29
N ARG A 97 29.56 -7.51 25.02
CA ARG A 97 30.87 -7.91 24.47
C ARG A 97 31.11 -9.38 24.83
N GLY A 98 31.59 -10.16 23.87
CA GLY A 98 31.72 -11.62 24.03
C GLY A 98 30.42 -12.36 23.69
N GLY A 99 30.50 -13.70 23.64
CA GLY A 99 29.36 -14.57 23.34
C GLY A 99 29.02 -14.68 21.84
N GLN A 100 28.51 -15.85 21.44
CA GLN A 100 27.97 -16.06 20.10
C GLN A 100 26.57 -15.46 20.03
N LYS A 101 26.40 -14.40 19.24
CA LYS A 101 25.11 -13.75 19.02
C LYS A 101 24.34 -14.47 17.94
N LYS A 102 23.04 -14.68 18.16
CA LYS A 102 22.14 -15.33 17.22
C LYS A 102 20.93 -14.47 16.95
N THR A 103 20.35 -14.59 15.76
CA THR A 103 19.08 -13.95 15.42
C THR A 103 18.27 -14.81 14.48
N ARG A 104 16.95 -14.80 14.65
CA ARG A 104 15.99 -15.34 13.69
C ARG A 104 15.40 -14.26 12.78
N ALA A 105 15.94 -13.04 12.79
CA ALA A 105 15.47 -11.95 11.93
C ALA A 105 16.60 -11.32 11.12
N LEU A 106 16.36 -11.15 9.81
CA LEU A 106 17.28 -10.56 8.87
C LEU A 106 16.65 -9.36 8.17
N PHE A 107 17.40 -8.27 8.06
CA PHE A 107 17.08 -7.17 7.16
C PHE A 107 17.81 -7.41 5.84
N VAL A 108 17.05 -7.63 4.77
CA VAL A 108 17.55 -7.97 3.44
C VAL A 108 17.23 -6.84 2.48
N THR A 109 18.23 -6.43 1.71
CA THR A 109 18.04 -5.51 0.59
C THR A 109 18.38 -6.24 -0.71
N LEU A 110 17.42 -6.27 -1.62
CA LEU A 110 17.54 -6.87 -2.95
C LEU A 110 17.58 -5.75 -3.98
N THR A 111 18.63 -5.69 -4.78
CA THR A 111 18.84 -4.66 -5.81
C THR A 111 18.99 -5.34 -7.16
N CYS A 112 18.20 -4.91 -8.15
CA CYS A 112 18.35 -5.38 -9.53
C CYS A 112 19.64 -4.85 -10.14
N ASP A 113 20.40 -5.72 -10.79
CA ASP A 113 21.55 -5.32 -11.60
C ASP A 113 21.07 -4.70 -12.92
N THR A 114 21.51 -3.46 -13.17
CA THR A 114 21.13 -2.69 -14.36
C THR A 114 21.70 -3.24 -15.66
N LYS A 115 22.58 -4.25 -15.59
CA LYS A 115 23.17 -4.90 -16.77
C LYS A 115 22.33 -6.08 -17.28
N LEU A 116 21.38 -6.58 -16.50
CA LEU A 116 20.63 -7.80 -16.84
C LEU A 116 19.40 -7.55 -17.71
N CYS A 117 18.75 -6.40 -17.55
CA CYS A 117 17.53 -6.04 -18.26
C CYS A 117 17.27 -4.53 -18.15
N SER A 118 16.28 -4.02 -18.90
CA SER A 118 15.83 -2.63 -18.76
C SER A 118 15.11 -2.40 -17.42
N TRP A 119 14.92 -1.13 -17.04
CA TRP A 119 14.24 -0.81 -15.78
C TRP A 119 12.73 -1.17 -15.85
N GLU A 120 12.11 -1.07 -17.04
CA GLU A 120 10.73 -1.47 -17.31
C GLU A 120 10.57 -2.97 -17.12
N GLU A 121 11.46 -3.76 -17.73
CA GLU A 121 11.46 -5.21 -17.61
C GLU A 121 11.67 -5.63 -16.15
N ALA A 122 12.64 -5.01 -15.46
CA ALA A 122 12.88 -5.23 -14.05
C ALA A 122 11.62 -4.94 -13.21
N ARG A 123 10.93 -3.81 -13.43
CA ARG A 123 9.70 -3.43 -12.71
C ARG A 123 8.54 -4.39 -12.98
N ASN A 124 8.41 -4.90 -14.20
CA ASN A 124 7.40 -5.89 -14.54
C ASN A 124 7.65 -7.22 -13.82
N ARG A 125 8.90 -7.72 -13.86
CA ARG A 125 9.27 -9.05 -13.34
C ARG A 125 9.51 -9.12 -11.84
N VAL A 126 9.86 -8.00 -11.19
CA VAL A 126 10.31 -7.98 -9.77
C VAL A 126 9.40 -8.71 -8.79
N SER A 127 8.09 -8.73 -9.03
CA SER A 127 7.16 -9.48 -8.16
C SER A 127 7.34 -10.99 -8.28
N ASN A 128 7.56 -11.50 -9.49
CA ASN A 128 7.83 -12.91 -9.74
C ASN A 128 9.22 -13.30 -9.24
N ASP A 129 10.22 -12.45 -9.47
CA ASP A 129 11.58 -12.71 -8.98
C ASP A 129 11.62 -12.74 -7.46
N PHE A 130 10.93 -11.81 -6.79
CA PHE A 130 10.82 -11.82 -5.33
C PHE A 130 10.11 -13.07 -4.81
N ASN A 131 9.07 -13.55 -5.51
CA ASN A 131 8.38 -14.77 -5.13
C ASN A 131 9.28 -16.00 -5.26
N ARG A 132 10.10 -16.08 -6.32
CA ARG A 132 11.11 -17.13 -6.50
C ARG A 132 12.16 -17.10 -5.39
N PHE A 133 12.66 -15.90 -5.06
CA PHE A 133 13.56 -15.71 -3.92
C PHE A 133 12.94 -16.23 -2.62
N MET A 134 11.70 -15.83 -2.30
CA MET A 134 11.02 -16.28 -1.08
C MET A 134 10.72 -17.79 -1.08
N ALA A 135 10.43 -18.39 -2.23
CA ALA A 135 10.25 -19.83 -2.35
C ALA A 135 11.54 -20.59 -2.01
N ASN A 136 12.68 -20.12 -2.55
CA ASN A 136 13.99 -20.71 -2.24
C ASN A 136 14.40 -20.51 -0.78
N VAL A 137 14.15 -19.32 -0.21
CA VAL A 137 14.38 -19.06 1.22
C VAL A 137 13.56 -20.02 2.09
N ARG A 138 12.27 -20.21 1.80
CA ARG A 138 11.42 -21.14 2.56
C ARG A 138 11.82 -22.59 2.38
N LYS A 139 12.26 -22.99 1.18
CA LYS A 139 12.80 -24.32 0.94
C LYS A 139 14.07 -24.58 1.75
N GLY A 140 14.95 -23.58 1.88
CA GLY A 140 16.22 -23.71 2.59
C GLY A 140 16.13 -23.59 4.11
N PHE A 141 15.17 -22.83 4.64
CA PHE A 141 15.12 -22.45 6.06
C PHE A 141 13.77 -22.71 6.74
N GLY A 142 12.79 -23.28 6.03
CA GLY A 142 11.47 -23.60 6.57
C GLY A 142 10.52 -22.40 6.60
N GLY A 143 9.76 -22.27 7.69
CA GLY A 143 8.76 -21.22 7.86
C GLY A 143 9.41 -19.83 7.96
N VAL A 144 9.02 -18.93 7.04
CA VAL A 144 9.53 -17.56 6.98
C VAL A 144 8.42 -16.55 6.71
N SER A 145 8.29 -15.66 7.68
CA SER A 145 7.51 -14.44 7.67
C SER A 145 8.28 -13.30 7.01
N CYS A 146 7.58 -12.40 6.30
CA CYS A 146 8.19 -11.34 5.52
C CYS A 146 7.37 -10.05 5.53
N VAL A 147 8.05 -8.93 5.78
CA VAL A 147 7.55 -7.57 5.52
C VAL A 147 8.45 -6.93 4.49
N ARG A 148 7.90 -6.36 3.42
CA ARG A 148 8.68 -5.75 2.33
C ARG A 148 8.13 -4.43 1.85
N VAL A 149 9.01 -3.57 1.36
CA VAL A 149 8.73 -2.29 0.71
C VAL A 149 9.54 -2.16 -0.58
N TYR A 150 9.03 -1.39 -1.54
CA TYR A 150 9.75 -1.05 -2.77
C TYR A 150 10.32 0.36 -2.67
N GLU A 151 11.53 0.55 -3.20
CA GLU A 151 12.17 1.83 -3.46
C GLU A 151 12.64 1.86 -4.92
N ALA A 152 12.70 3.04 -5.54
CA ALA A 152 13.34 3.24 -6.83
C ALA A 152 14.79 3.66 -6.68
N SER A 153 15.66 3.09 -7.49
CA SER A 153 16.95 3.71 -7.79
C SER A 153 16.73 5.00 -8.59
N SER A 154 17.75 5.86 -8.69
CA SER A 154 17.69 7.06 -9.53
C SER A 154 17.50 6.73 -11.02
N ARG A 155 17.71 5.47 -11.44
CA ARG A 155 17.51 4.99 -12.81
C ARG A 155 16.24 4.15 -12.95
N GLY A 156 15.31 4.23 -12.00
CA GLY A 156 14.01 3.56 -12.04
C GLY A 156 14.00 2.08 -11.62
N TYR A 157 15.15 1.42 -11.54
CA TYR A 157 15.25 0.01 -11.13
C TYR A 157 14.70 -0.22 -9.72
N PRO A 158 14.06 -1.37 -9.48
CA PRO A 158 13.47 -1.66 -8.18
C PRO A 158 14.53 -2.08 -7.17
N HIS A 159 14.43 -1.52 -5.97
CA HIS A 159 15.10 -1.95 -4.76
C HIS A 159 14.03 -2.49 -3.81
N ILE A 160 14.27 -3.66 -3.22
CA ILE A 160 13.36 -4.25 -2.24
C ILE A 160 14.07 -4.25 -0.89
N HIS A 161 13.50 -3.55 0.08
CA HIS A 161 13.88 -3.71 1.48
C HIS A 161 12.88 -4.64 2.12
N CYS A 162 13.36 -5.69 2.78
CA CYS A 162 12.49 -6.60 3.52
C CYS A 162 13.10 -7.07 4.82
N ILE A 163 12.22 -7.42 5.75
CA ILE A 163 12.55 -8.14 6.96
C ILE A 163 12.09 -9.57 6.76
N LEU A 164 12.97 -10.52 7.01
CA LEU A 164 12.68 -11.95 7.04
C LEU A 164 12.73 -12.41 8.49
N LEU A 165 11.61 -12.90 9.02
CA LEU A 165 11.51 -13.49 10.35
C LEU A 165 11.32 -14.99 10.18
N PHE A 166 12.28 -15.76 10.67
CA PHE A 166 12.33 -17.21 10.55
C PHE A 166 11.64 -17.85 11.77
N ASP A 167 10.80 -18.85 11.54
CA ASP A 167 9.99 -19.45 12.61
C ASP A 167 10.89 -20.18 13.63
N SER A 168 11.87 -20.95 13.13
CA SER A 168 12.75 -21.79 13.98
C SER A 168 14.24 -21.68 13.65
N PHE A 169 14.61 -21.11 12.50
CA PHE A 169 16.01 -21.05 12.08
C PHE A 169 16.72 -19.82 12.65
N GLU A 170 17.89 -20.04 13.25
CA GLU A 170 18.73 -18.97 13.79
C GLU A 170 20.06 -18.83 13.05
N PHE A 171 20.49 -17.58 12.87
CA PHE A 171 21.75 -17.23 12.25
C PHE A 171 22.73 -16.72 13.28
N ASN A 172 23.95 -17.26 13.26
CA ASN A 172 25.07 -16.64 13.97
C ASN A 172 25.42 -15.30 13.32
N VAL A 173 25.49 -14.25 14.14
CA VAL A 173 25.82 -12.90 13.69
C VAL A 173 27.16 -12.44 14.25
N PHE A 174 27.85 -11.63 13.45
CA PHE A 174 29.08 -10.96 13.85
C PHE A 174 29.01 -9.48 13.47
N ARG A 175 29.77 -8.64 14.19
CA ARG A 175 29.80 -7.20 13.91
C ARG A 175 30.69 -6.96 12.68
N GLY A 176 30.10 -6.42 11.62
CA GLY A 176 30.79 -5.97 10.42
C GLY A 176 31.12 -4.48 10.47
N GLN A 177 31.46 -3.94 9.29
CA GLN A 177 31.77 -2.52 9.11
C GLN A 177 30.61 -1.62 9.53
N ARG A 178 30.95 -0.42 10.04
CA ARG A 178 30.00 0.61 10.49
C ARG A 178 29.01 0.11 11.56
N GLY A 179 29.43 -0.89 12.34
CA GLY A 179 28.65 -1.44 13.45
C GLY A 179 27.42 -2.25 13.04
N LYS A 180 27.26 -2.60 11.75
CA LYS A 180 26.16 -3.45 11.26
C LYS A 180 26.43 -4.91 11.59
N PHE A 181 25.40 -5.68 11.95
CA PHE A 181 25.54 -7.12 12.16
C PHE A 181 25.37 -7.88 10.84
N ARG A 182 26.23 -8.87 10.62
CA ARG A 182 26.29 -9.69 9.40
C ARG A 182 26.17 -11.17 9.75
N ILE A 183 25.74 -11.97 8.79
CA ILE A 183 25.68 -13.43 8.90
C ILE A 183 26.78 -14.07 8.06
N LYS A 184 27.27 -15.25 8.47
CA LYS A 184 28.25 -16.01 7.68
C LYS A 184 27.62 -16.60 6.41
N SER A 185 26.35 -17.01 6.49
CA SER A 185 25.64 -17.70 5.41
C SER A 185 25.06 -16.77 4.33
N LYS A 186 25.63 -15.58 4.13
CA LYS A 186 25.16 -14.62 3.11
C LYS A 186 25.13 -15.25 1.71
N SER A 187 26.13 -16.06 1.38
CA SER A 187 26.28 -16.72 0.08
C SER A 187 25.12 -17.65 -0.28
N VAL A 188 24.35 -18.13 0.72
CA VAL A 188 23.14 -18.91 0.46
C VAL A 188 22.07 -18.04 -0.20
N PHE A 189 21.87 -16.82 0.30
CA PHE A 189 20.89 -15.89 -0.24
C PHE A 189 21.32 -15.29 -1.58
N GLU A 190 22.63 -15.12 -1.80
CA GLU A 190 23.20 -14.71 -3.10
C GLU A 190 22.87 -15.70 -4.23
N ARG A 191 22.69 -16.99 -3.92
CA ARG A 191 22.22 -17.97 -4.91
C ARG A 191 20.72 -17.89 -5.20
N TYR A 192 19.94 -17.23 -4.35
CA TYR A 192 18.48 -17.18 -4.47
C TYR A 192 17.98 -15.91 -5.17
N TRP A 193 18.83 -14.91 -5.32
CA TRP A 193 18.54 -13.66 -6.01
C TRP A 193 19.50 -13.47 -7.18
N HIS A 194 18.99 -13.12 -8.34
CA HIS A 194 19.77 -13.02 -9.58
C HIS A 194 20.68 -11.77 -9.66
N SER A 195 20.77 -10.97 -8.60
CA SER A 195 21.49 -9.69 -8.59
C SER A 195 22.07 -9.40 -7.20
N PHE A 196 22.35 -8.12 -6.91
CA PHE A 196 22.97 -7.73 -5.66
C PHE A 196 22.04 -7.92 -4.46
N ILE A 197 22.59 -8.48 -3.39
CA ILE A 197 21.92 -8.66 -2.11
C ILE A 197 22.79 -8.20 -0.95
N ASP A 198 22.18 -7.47 -0.03
CA ASP A 198 22.74 -7.13 1.28
C ASP A 198 21.92 -7.82 2.37
N VAL A 199 22.59 -8.51 3.29
CA VAL A 199 21.95 -9.21 4.42
C VAL A 199 22.54 -8.71 5.72
N GLN A 200 21.67 -8.21 6.61
CA GLN A 200 22.02 -7.71 7.93
C GLN A 200 21.26 -8.52 8.99
N GLY A 201 21.98 -8.95 10.03
CA GLY A 201 21.35 -9.55 11.21
C GLY A 201 20.69 -8.46 12.07
N MET A 202 19.50 -8.74 12.59
CA MET A 202 18.75 -7.81 13.42
C MET A 202 18.86 -8.18 14.90
N ASP A 203 19.08 -7.17 15.75
CA ASP A 203 19.11 -7.31 17.22
C ASP A 203 17.71 -7.26 17.84
N CYS A 204 16.75 -6.61 17.17
CA CYS A 204 15.34 -6.58 17.54
C CYS A 204 14.45 -6.36 16.31
N ILE A 205 13.18 -6.77 16.38
CA ILE A 205 12.25 -6.62 15.27
C ILE A 205 11.74 -5.17 15.14
N GLY A 206 11.39 -4.52 16.25
CA GLY A 206 10.92 -3.13 16.29
C GLY A 206 11.90 -2.16 15.65
N GLY A 207 13.19 -2.29 15.97
CA GLY A 207 14.24 -1.49 15.32
C GLY A 207 14.33 -1.68 13.81
N GLY A 208 14.14 -2.90 13.32
CA GLY A 208 14.11 -3.18 11.88
C GLY A 208 12.84 -2.66 11.20
N LEU A 209 11.68 -2.85 11.81
CA LEU A 209 10.41 -2.34 11.28
C LEU A 209 10.40 -0.80 11.28
N GLY A 210 10.95 -0.15 12.31
CA GLY A 210 11.17 1.30 12.33
C GLY A 210 12.11 1.76 11.21
N TYR A 211 13.16 0.99 10.93
CA TYR A 211 14.04 1.26 9.77
C TYR A 211 13.31 1.05 8.43
N LEU A 212 12.47 0.02 8.32
CA LEU A 212 11.65 -0.24 7.14
C LEU A 212 10.58 0.85 6.93
N ARG A 213 10.00 1.37 8.01
CA ARG A 213 9.06 2.50 8.02
C ARG A 213 9.67 3.72 7.34
N LYS A 214 10.96 4.00 7.56
CA LYS A 214 11.66 5.11 6.90
C LYS A 214 11.54 5.02 5.37
N TYR A 215 11.72 3.83 4.79
CA TYR A 215 11.59 3.63 3.34
C TYR A 215 10.14 3.71 2.87
N LEU A 216 9.21 3.15 3.65
CA LEU A 216 7.79 3.26 3.34
C LEU A 216 7.33 4.72 3.30
N LEU A 217 7.71 5.52 4.31
CA LEU A 217 7.26 6.89 4.45
C LEU A 217 7.82 7.81 3.35
N LYS A 218 9.03 7.55 2.87
CA LYS A 218 9.59 8.26 1.70
C LYS A 218 8.74 8.08 0.44
N GLY A 219 8.07 6.94 0.31
CA GLY A 219 7.29 6.57 -0.87
C GLY A 219 5.79 6.58 -0.63
N CYS A 220 5.27 7.38 0.32
CA CYS A 220 3.84 7.41 0.63
C CYS A 220 3.17 8.80 0.60
N ASP A 221 3.95 9.88 0.46
CA ASP A 221 3.48 11.27 0.52
C ASP A 221 4.06 12.05 -0.66
N ALA A 222 3.23 12.35 -1.67
CA ALA A 222 3.66 13.03 -2.88
C ALA A 222 4.03 14.49 -2.63
N GLU A 223 3.35 15.16 -1.71
CA GLU A 223 3.59 16.58 -1.40
C GLU A 223 4.95 16.81 -0.76
N ARG A 224 5.44 15.83 0.00
CA ARG A 224 6.70 15.90 0.75
C ARG A 224 7.81 15.00 0.18
N ALA A 225 7.55 14.33 -0.94
CA ALA A 225 8.50 13.41 -1.53
C ALA A 225 9.75 14.14 -2.07
N ASP A 226 10.92 13.59 -1.77
CA ASP A 226 12.11 13.90 -2.55
C ASP A 226 12.03 13.26 -3.95
N SER A 227 12.98 13.56 -4.84
CA SER A 227 12.98 13.03 -6.21
C SER A 227 12.92 11.49 -6.29
N LYS A 228 13.52 10.78 -5.32
CA LYS A 228 13.48 9.32 -5.26
C LYS A 228 12.15 8.80 -4.72
N GLY A 229 11.59 9.46 -3.72
CA GLY A 229 10.26 9.18 -3.18
C GLY A 229 9.18 9.35 -4.25
N LEU A 230 9.27 10.43 -5.02
CA LEU A 230 8.35 10.73 -6.11
C LEU A 230 8.46 9.69 -7.24
N LEU A 231 9.68 9.36 -7.65
CA LEU A 231 9.92 8.29 -8.62
C LEU A 231 9.41 6.93 -8.12
N THR A 232 9.58 6.63 -6.83
CA THR A 232 9.05 5.41 -6.21
C THR A 232 7.52 5.38 -6.24
N LEU A 233 6.86 6.48 -5.90
CA LEU A 233 5.41 6.63 -5.98
C LEU A 233 4.90 6.44 -7.40
N ALA A 234 5.50 7.13 -8.37
CA ALA A 234 5.12 7.08 -9.78
C ALA A 234 5.30 5.66 -10.36
N LEU A 235 6.45 5.01 -10.14
CA LEU A 235 6.69 3.66 -10.64
C LEU A 235 5.85 2.60 -9.94
N THR A 236 5.58 2.74 -8.65
CA THR A 236 4.66 1.80 -7.97
C THR A 236 3.20 2.01 -8.38
N TRP A 237 2.81 3.22 -8.78
CA TRP A 237 1.54 3.51 -9.42
C TRP A 237 1.46 2.88 -10.81
N ALA A 238 2.39 3.21 -11.71
CA ALA A 238 2.39 2.75 -13.09
C ALA A 238 2.42 1.22 -13.22
N PHE A 239 3.29 0.57 -12.43
CA PHE A 239 3.44 -0.90 -12.43
C PHE A 239 2.54 -1.61 -11.42
N ARG A 240 1.58 -0.89 -10.80
CA ARG A 240 0.57 -1.41 -9.88
C ARG A 240 1.16 -2.23 -8.72
N LYS A 241 2.28 -1.80 -8.18
CA LYS A 241 2.96 -2.47 -7.07
C LYS A 241 2.45 -1.92 -5.74
N ARG A 242 2.15 -2.78 -4.77
CA ARG A 242 1.80 -2.33 -3.41
C ARG A 242 3.01 -1.61 -2.79
N ALA A 243 2.78 -0.53 -2.03
CA ALA A 243 3.89 0.16 -1.34
C ALA A 243 4.59 -0.74 -0.31
N PHE A 244 3.80 -1.55 0.40
CA PHE A 244 4.32 -2.61 1.25
C PHE A 244 3.47 -3.87 1.19
N SER A 245 4.04 -4.98 1.61
CA SER A 245 3.34 -6.26 1.80
C SER A 245 3.86 -6.95 3.06
N ILE A 246 2.94 -7.58 3.78
CA ILE A 246 3.19 -8.42 4.94
C ILE A 246 2.67 -9.81 4.57
N SER A 247 3.43 -10.88 4.84
CA SER A 247 2.91 -12.23 4.65
C SER A 247 1.88 -12.59 5.73
N GLY A 248 0.82 -13.34 5.37
CA GLY A 248 -0.28 -13.64 6.29
C GLY A 248 0.16 -14.31 7.60
N LYS A 249 1.17 -15.18 7.57
CA LYS A 249 1.79 -15.76 8.78
C LYS A 249 2.46 -14.71 9.67
N SER A 250 2.97 -13.63 9.11
CA SER A 250 3.52 -12.52 9.91
C SER A 250 2.39 -11.77 10.58
N HIS A 251 1.28 -11.52 9.91
CA HIS A 251 0.12 -10.91 10.57
C HIS A 251 -0.38 -11.76 11.74
N ARG A 252 -0.36 -13.10 11.62
CA ARG A 252 -0.68 -13.99 12.73
C ARG A 252 0.39 -14.03 13.81
N ILE A 253 1.66 -14.25 13.49
CA ILE A 253 2.75 -14.27 14.49
C ILE A 253 2.89 -12.92 15.21
N LEU A 254 2.69 -11.80 14.51
CA LEU A 254 2.72 -10.47 15.13
C LEU A 254 1.49 -10.25 16.04
N ASN A 255 0.33 -10.82 15.70
CA ASN A 255 -0.86 -10.78 16.55
C ASN A 255 -0.82 -11.81 17.69
N GLU A 256 -0.25 -13.00 17.49
CA GLU A 256 -0.10 -14.09 18.47
C GLU A 256 1.02 -13.77 19.49
N LEU A 257 1.97 -12.89 19.15
CA LEU A 257 2.95 -12.33 20.08
C LEU A 257 2.42 -11.11 20.86
N SER A 258 1.22 -10.65 20.51
CA SER A 258 0.47 -9.63 21.24
C SER A 258 -0.63 -10.36 22.01
N GLU A 259 -0.35 -10.89 23.20
CA GLU A 259 -1.42 -11.41 24.06
C GLU A 259 -2.34 -10.25 24.48
N GLU A 260 -3.39 -10.01 23.69
CA GLU A 260 -4.70 -9.56 24.15
C GLU A 260 -5.74 -10.26 23.26
N ASP A 261 -6.26 -11.38 23.78
CA ASP A 261 -7.63 -11.80 23.48
C ASP A 261 -8.54 -10.66 23.96
N ASP A 262 -9.24 -10.04 23.02
CA ASP A 262 -10.63 -9.59 23.16
C ASP A 262 -11.02 -8.87 21.87
N LEU A 263 -12.11 -9.32 21.25
CA LEU A 263 -13.22 -8.51 20.73
C LEU A 263 -14.12 -9.39 19.83
N ASP A 264 -15.15 -9.91 20.49
CA ASP A 264 -16.53 -10.02 20.03
C ASP A 264 -16.77 -10.45 18.57
N GLU A 265 -16.92 -11.77 18.40
CA GLU A 265 -17.80 -12.35 17.39
C GLU A 265 -19.26 -11.93 17.68
N ASP A 266 -19.67 -10.72 17.28
CA ASP A 266 -21.09 -10.40 17.09
C ASP A 266 -21.28 -9.21 16.13
N GLY A 267 -21.01 -9.45 14.85
CA GLY A 267 -21.15 -8.47 13.77
C GLY A 267 -22.46 -8.53 12.98
N GLN A 268 -23.54 -9.12 13.52
CA GLN A 268 -24.84 -9.22 12.82
C GLN A 268 -25.87 -8.20 13.35
N GLY A 269 -25.59 -6.92 13.14
CA GLY A 269 -26.67 -5.94 12.92
C GLY A 269 -27.02 -5.88 11.43
N PRO A 270 -28.23 -5.45 11.02
CA PRO A 270 -28.54 -5.22 9.62
C PRO A 270 -27.62 -4.10 9.09
N GLY A 271 -26.50 -4.52 8.50
CA GLY A 271 -25.45 -3.64 8.04
C GLY A 271 -26.03 -2.61 7.09
N SER A 272 -25.83 -1.33 7.39
CA SER A 272 -26.21 -0.25 6.48
C SER A 272 -25.54 -0.49 5.12
N VAL A 273 -26.32 -0.83 4.10
CA VAL A 273 -25.79 -1.10 2.76
C VAL A 273 -25.52 0.24 2.06
N PHE A 274 -24.25 0.51 1.78
CA PHE A 274 -23.84 1.60 0.92
C PHE A 274 -23.74 1.13 -0.53
N VAL A 275 -24.19 1.96 -1.47
CA VAL A 275 -24.05 1.75 -2.91
C VAL A 275 -23.14 2.82 -3.50
N VAL A 276 -22.17 2.41 -4.31
CA VAL A 276 -21.33 3.36 -5.06
C VAL A 276 -22.14 3.91 -6.23
N ILE A 277 -22.29 5.24 -6.27
CA ILE A 277 -23.03 5.94 -7.32
C ILE A 277 -22.07 6.39 -8.42
N GLY A 278 -20.87 6.82 -8.06
CA GLY A 278 -19.83 7.16 -9.03
C GLY A 278 -18.65 7.91 -8.42
N PHE A 279 -17.83 8.47 -9.31
CA PHE A 279 -16.62 9.19 -8.94
C PHE A 279 -16.61 10.56 -9.61
N VAL A 280 -16.23 11.58 -8.86
CA VAL A 280 -16.28 12.99 -9.28
C VAL A 280 -15.02 13.72 -8.84
N SER A 281 -14.64 14.79 -9.54
CA SER A 281 -13.55 15.66 -9.07
C SER A 281 -14.01 16.52 -7.90
N ALA A 282 -13.06 16.91 -7.04
CA ALA A 282 -13.29 17.88 -5.96
C ALA A 282 -13.98 19.15 -6.48
N ARG A 283 -13.52 19.65 -7.65
CA ARG A 283 -14.07 20.84 -8.33
C ARG A 283 -15.56 20.70 -8.66
N LEU A 284 -16.02 19.52 -9.09
CA LEU A 284 -17.43 19.32 -9.46
C LEU A 284 -18.36 19.36 -8.24
N VAL A 285 -17.88 18.87 -7.09
CA VAL A 285 -18.64 18.84 -5.82
C VAL A 285 -18.46 20.14 -5.03
N GLY A 286 -17.51 21.00 -5.42
CA GLY A 286 -17.17 22.22 -4.67
C GLY A 286 -16.56 21.92 -3.31
N LEU A 287 -15.69 20.90 -3.24
CA LEU A 287 -14.99 20.53 -2.01
C LEU A 287 -13.55 21.03 -2.04
N GLU A 288 -13.11 21.59 -0.92
CA GLU A 288 -11.71 21.92 -0.69
C GLU A 288 -10.83 20.66 -0.63
N PRO A 289 -9.52 20.77 -0.92
CA PRO A 289 -8.62 19.61 -0.96
C PRO A 289 -8.50 18.85 0.36
N ASP A 290 -8.63 19.48 1.52
CA ASP A 290 -8.43 18.86 2.83
C ASP A 290 -9.66 18.10 3.37
N VAL A 291 -10.81 18.18 2.68
CA VAL A 291 -12.04 17.50 3.07
C VAL A 291 -11.96 16.01 2.73
N TRP A 292 -12.02 15.12 3.71
CA TRP A 292 -12.00 13.67 3.44
C TRP A 292 -13.40 13.06 3.30
N PHE A 293 -14.37 13.69 3.94
CA PHE A 293 -15.74 13.19 4.03
C PHE A 293 -16.71 14.37 4.14
N LYS A 294 -17.80 14.32 3.37
CA LYS A 294 -18.91 15.27 3.49
C LYS A 294 -20.23 14.59 3.13
N GLN A 295 -21.27 14.86 3.92
CA GLN A 295 -22.64 14.54 3.51
C GLN A 295 -23.10 15.53 2.42
N LEU A 296 -23.71 15.01 1.37
CA LEU A 296 -24.15 15.79 0.21
C LEU A 296 -25.64 16.10 0.27
N ASP A 297 -26.01 17.22 -0.34
CA ASP A 297 -27.41 17.55 -0.61
C ASP A 297 -28.00 16.57 -1.65
N VAL A 298 -29.13 15.96 -1.31
CA VAL A 298 -29.90 15.06 -2.18
C VAL A 298 -30.24 15.72 -3.52
N LYS A 299 -30.59 17.01 -3.53
CA LYS A 299 -30.89 17.77 -4.76
C LYS A 299 -29.68 17.85 -5.68
N TRP A 300 -28.49 18.10 -5.12
CA TRP A 300 -27.25 18.12 -5.89
C TRP A 300 -26.97 16.76 -6.53
N VAL A 301 -27.08 15.68 -5.75
CA VAL A 301 -26.81 14.32 -6.26
C VAL A 301 -27.82 13.93 -7.34
N ARG A 302 -29.10 14.21 -7.15
CA ARG A 302 -30.13 13.93 -8.16
C ARG A 302 -29.89 14.71 -9.44
N LYS A 303 -29.57 16.01 -9.34
CA LYS A 303 -29.21 16.84 -10.50
C LYS A 303 -27.98 16.28 -11.23
N TRP A 304 -26.96 15.84 -10.49
CA TRP A 304 -25.76 15.27 -11.09
C TRP A 304 -26.02 13.92 -11.78
N VAL A 305 -26.81 13.03 -11.16
CA VAL A 305 -27.07 11.68 -11.67
C VAL A 305 -28.08 11.68 -12.82
N PHE A 306 -29.16 12.44 -12.69
CA PHE A 306 -30.30 12.39 -13.62
C PHE A 306 -30.42 13.61 -14.55
N GLY A 307 -29.65 14.68 -14.31
CA GLY A 307 -29.83 15.96 -15.00
C GLY A 307 -31.02 16.76 -14.47
N ASP A 308 -31.30 17.92 -15.09
CA ASP A 308 -32.42 18.81 -14.74
C ASP A 308 -33.81 18.28 -15.19
N THR A 309 -33.92 17.01 -15.63
CA THR A 309 -35.14 16.45 -16.23
C THR A 309 -36.18 15.92 -15.24
N VAL A 310 -35.92 15.93 -13.93
CA VAL A 310 -36.94 15.58 -12.93
C VAL A 310 -37.67 16.85 -12.49
N GLY A 311 -38.58 17.32 -13.34
CA GLY A 311 -39.58 18.32 -12.95
C GLY A 311 -40.44 17.76 -11.82
N TYR A 312 -40.35 18.35 -10.64
CA TYR A 312 -41.32 18.08 -9.59
C TYR A 312 -42.65 18.68 -10.02
N GLY A 313 -43.66 17.81 -10.21
CA GLY A 313 -45.04 18.21 -10.15
C GLY A 313 -45.31 18.76 -8.75
N GLU A 314 -45.39 20.08 -8.64
CA GLU A 314 -46.09 20.72 -7.54
C GLU A 314 -47.56 20.31 -7.62
N GLU A 315 -47.97 19.36 -6.76
CA GLU A 315 -49.37 19.21 -6.41
C GLU A 315 -49.82 20.50 -5.73
N LYS A 316 -50.39 21.41 -6.54
CA LYS A 316 -51.23 22.49 -6.05
C LYS A 316 -52.51 21.88 -5.47
N THR A 317 -52.49 21.56 -4.18
CA THR A 317 -53.72 21.52 -3.39
C THR A 317 -54.19 22.96 -3.21
N LYS A 318 -54.89 23.49 -4.22
CA LYS A 318 -55.80 24.61 -4.02
C LYS A 318 -57.04 24.04 -3.33
N GLY A 319 -57.18 24.37 -2.05
CA GLY A 319 -58.48 24.33 -1.38
C GLY A 319 -59.43 25.30 -2.07
N VAL A 320 -60.62 24.79 -2.38
CA VAL A 320 -61.86 25.56 -2.53
C VAL A 320 -62.81 25.03 -1.48
#